data_AF-A0ABD5Q1J0-F1
#
_entry.id   AF-A0ABD5Q1J0-F1
#
_cell.length_a   1.000
_cell.length_b   1.000
_cell.length_c   1.000
_cell.angle_alpha   90.00
_cell.angle_beta   90.00
_cell.angle_gamma   90.00
#
_symmetry.space_group_name_H-M   'P 1'
#
loop_
_entity.id
_entity.type
_entity.pdbx_description
1 polymer ?
#
loop_
_entity_poly.entity_id
_entity_poly.type
_entity_poly.pdbx_seq_one_letter_code
_entity_poly.pdbx_strand_id
1 'polypeptide(L)'
;MHRREFLRGVSGAVALATAGVASAAETTTAHPGPYRPLGSVPITNAKEAVPDPEGKFAYVAAMNGFAVVDVQIPRDPQVVAERTDLMADRETGPLRVVQDVKVDGDRLVAAGPANPVQGDVLQGFVLYDVSDPANPQQVAFHETEFPIHNCFVRDSIVYLTGNGSETNALVMVDVSDGTPEEVGRWSIADRNGAWSEVPSTLWTLHDVWVQDGRAYLAHWDAGTYIVDVSDPANPAFVSRVGGRPPEELRNLPAEQSRQVLRLPGNAHYAMTNDDGTLLGINREAWQVDGEGGPGGLELWDVSDAANPTRRSTIDAPRSPGSFSGTWTTSHNFDVVGDRLFTSWYQGGVKIHDISDPANPQRLAWWREPEQTSFWTAKRARSGFFVASSMGRRSNGKGGLYTFPIEDATDKPQKDPPSLTTTAEESTTWNETPTETTTEQAAFSGETTTSESQSDSTAGGVPGFGVPAAVAALLGAGAWREARN
;
A
#
# COMPACT_ATOMS: atom_id res chain seq x y z
N MET A 1 -67.88 -3.12 -37.17
CA MET A 1 -66.88 -3.58 -38.16
C MET A 1 -67.05 -2.77 -39.42
N HIS A 2 -66.25 -1.72 -39.62
CA HIS A 2 -66.22 -0.96 -40.87
C HIS A 2 -64.78 -0.85 -41.38
N ARG A 3 -64.62 -1.17 -42.67
CA ARG A 3 -63.36 -1.19 -43.42
C ARG A 3 -63.59 -0.32 -44.66
N ARG A 4 -62.55 0.44 -45.05
CA ARG A 4 -62.38 1.28 -46.26
C ARG A 4 -62.99 2.70 -46.10
N GLU A 5 -62.38 3.82 -46.51
CA GLU A 5 -61.47 4.16 -47.63
C GLU A 5 -60.52 5.31 -47.19
N PHE A 6 -59.21 5.29 -47.47
CA PHE A 6 -58.48 5.86 -48.63
C PHE A 6 -58.76 7.34 -48.96
N LEU A 7 -57.79 8.24 -48.71
CA LEU A 7 -57.17 9.15 -49.70
C LEU A 7 -56.11 10.09 -49.06
N ARG A 8 -55.02 10.28 -49.81
CA ARG A 8 -53.89 11.19 -49.58
C ARG A 8 -54.27 12.63 -49.96
N GLY A 9 -53.70 13.63 -49.28
CA GLY A 9 -53.64 15.00 -49.80
C GLY A 9 -53.13 16.09 -48.85
N VAL A 10 -51.81 16.36 -48.91
CA VAL A 10 -51.15 17.68 -49.02
C VAL A 10 -51.32 18.72 -47.89
N SER A 11 -50.20 18.94 -47.19
CA SER A 11 -49.58 20.23 -46.79
C SER A 11 -50.41 21.31 -46.10
N GLY A 12 -50.21 21.44 -44.78
CA GLY A 12 -50.50 22.65 -44.02
C GLY A 12 -49.75 22.62 -42.70
N ALA A 13 -48.68 23.42 -42.60
CA ALA A 13 -47.87 23.55 -41.40
C ALA A 13 -48.71 24.06 -40.22
N VAL A 14 -48.81 23.26 -39.17
CA VAL A 14 -49.25 23.70 -37.84
C VAL A 14 -48.18 23.25 -36.86
N ALA A 15 -47.48 24.22 -36.29
CA ALA A 15 -46.58 24.03 -35.18
C ALA A 15 -47.38 23.49 -33.97
N LEU A 16 -47.11 22.25 -33.60
CA LEU A 16 -47.56 21.65 -32.35
C LEU A 16 -46.33 21.15 -31.62
N ALA A 17 -46.02 21.83 -30.53
CA ALA A 17 -45.00 21.45 -29.58
C ALA A 17 -45.38 20.10 -28.95
N THR A 18 -44.71 19.04 -29.38
CA THR A 18 -44.63 17.79 -28.62
C THR A 18 -43.30 17.79 -27.89
N ALA A 19 -43.37 17.91 -26.56
CA ALA A 19 -42.28 17.60 -25.64
C ALA A 19 -41.89 16.12 -25.81
N GLY A 20 -40.99 15.86 -26.74
CA GLY A 20 -40.19 14.65 -26.74
C GLY A 20 -39.00 14.91 -25.83
N VAL A 21 -38.99 14.26 -24.66
CA VAL A 21 -37.74 14.06 -23.93
C VAL A 21 -36.92 13.08 -24.75
N ALA A 22 -36.24 13.61 -25.77
CA ALA A 22 -35.06 12.95 -26.28
C ALA A 22 -34.04 13.06 -25.15
N SER A 23 -33.77 11.95 -24.46
CA SER A 23 -32.51 11.81 -23.74
C SER A 23 -31.44 11.90 -24.83
N ALA A 24 -30.94 13.11 -25.07
CA ALA A 24 -29.64 13.26 -25.66
C ALA A 24 -28.72 12.48 -24.74
N ALA A 25 -28.27 11.31 -25.21
CA ALA A 25 -27.07 10.71 -24.68
C ALA A 25 -26.05 11.84 -24.69
N GLU A 26 -25.64 12.28 -23.52
CA GLU A 26 -24.50 13.18 -23.41
C GLU A 26 -23.34 12.44 -24.06
N THR A 27 -23.06 12.81 -25.31
CA THR A 27 -21.73 12.69 -25.88
C THR A 27 -20.81 13.35 -24.88
N THR A 28 -20.11 12.54 -24.10
CA THR A 28 -18.99 12.95 -23.27
C THR A 28 -17.97 13.59 -24.19
N THR A 29 -18.06 14.90 -24.38
CA THR A 29 -16.99 15.66 -24.99
C THR A 29 -15.77 15.51 -24.09
N ALA A 30 -14.75 14.89 -24.68
CA ALA A 30 -13.46 14.49 -24.13
C ALA A 30 -12.89 15.49 -23.12
N HIS A 31 -12.10 15.00 -22.16
CA HIS A 31 -11.16 15.86 -21.43
C HIS A 31 -10.13 16.40 -22.46
N PRO A 32 -10.19 17.67 -22.91
CA PRO A 32 -9.39 18.16 -24.04
C PRO A 32 -8.22 19.02 -23.52
N GLY A 33 -7.65 18.63 -22.39
CA GLY A 33 -6.63 19.37 -21.67
C GLY A 33 -5.52 18.44 -21.17
N PRO A 34 -4.50 19.00 -20.49
CA PRO A 34 -3.43 18.22 -19.87
C PRO A 34 -3.98 17.13 -18.94
N TYR A 35 -3.29 15.99 -18.88
CA TYR A 35 -3.64 14.90 -17.98
C TYR A 35 -3.66 15.35 -16.52
N ARG A 36 -4.76 15.05 -15.81
CA ARG A 36 -5.02 15.45 -14.40
C ARG A 36 -6.11 14.55 -13.79
N PRO A 37 -6.32 14.59 -12.45
CA PRO A 37 -7.44 13.91 -11.82
C PRO A 37 -8.80 14.37 -12.37
N LEU A 38 -9.77 13.47 -12.42
CA LEU A 38 -11.18 13.78 -12.73
C LEU A 38 -11.87 14.43 -11.53
N GLY A 39 -11.64 13.90 -10.33
CA GLY A 39 -12.19 14.35 -9.07
C GLY A 39 -11.39 13.80 -7.90
N SER A 40 -11.72 14.27 -6.69
CA SER A 40 -11.10 13.80 -5.46
C SER A 40 -12.00 14.04 -4.25
N VAL A 41 -11.89 13.18 -3.24
CA VAL A 41 -12.57 13.33 -1.96
C VAL A 41 -11.57 13.23 -0.81
N PRO A 42 -11.59 14.16 0.17
CA PRO A 42 -10.65 14.14 1.28
C PRO A 42 -10.96 12.96 2.21
N ILE A 43 -9.90 12.25 2.62
CA ILE A 43 -9.95 11.15 3.58
C ILE A 43 -8.70 11.27 4.44
N THR A 44 -8.90 11.63 5.71
CA THR A 44 -7.79 11.79 6.65
C THR A 44 -7.03 10.48 6.79
N ASN A 45 -5.70 10.53 6.75
CA ASN A 45 -4.83 9.38 6.91
C ASN A 45 -5.00 8.23 5.89
N ALA A 46 -5.55 8.49 4.70
CA ALA A 46 -5.72 7.48 3.65
C ALA A 46 -4.43 6.65 3.40
N LYS A 47 -4.62 5.34 3.21
CA LYS A 47 -3.58 4.31 2.94
C LYS A 47 -4.00 3.47 1.76
N GLU A 48 -4.16 2.15 1.89
CA GLU A 48 -4.67 1.31 0.81
C GLU A 48 -6.04 1.81 0.32
N ALA A 49 -6.27 1.73 -1.00
CA ALA A 49 -7.60 1.85 -1.57
C ALA A 49 -7.88 0.71 -2.57
N VAL A 50 -8.96 -0.03 -2.33
CA VAL A 50 -9.37 -1.15 -3.17
C VAL A 50 -10.77 -0.89 -3.73
N PRO A 51 -10.94 -0.83 -5.06
CA PRO A 51 -12.27 -0.77 -5.66
C PRO A 51 -13.00 -2.11 -5.50
N ASP A 52 -14.33 -2.06 -5.42
CA ASP A 52 -15.16 -3.26 -5.54
C ASP A 52 -15.05 -3.88 -6.95
N PRO A 53 -15.44 -5.15 -7.15
CA PRO A 53 -15.32 -5.81 -8.45
C PRO A 53 -16.03 -5.08 -9.61
N GLU A 54 -17.08 -4.31 -9.32
CA GLU A 54 -17.82 -3.54 -10.32
C GLU A 54 -17.26 -2.12 -10.55
N GLY A 55 -16.31 -1.67 -9.74
CA GLY A 55 -15.73 -0.32 -9.79
C GLY A 55 -16.72 0.80 -9.47
N LYS A 56 -17.75 0.51 -8.67
CA LYS A 56 -18.75 1.47 -8.19
C LYS A 56 -18.33 2.11 -6.88
N PHE A 57 -17.72 1.33 -6.00
CA PHE A 57 -17.25 1.79 -4.69
C PHE A 57 -15.75 1.53 -4.53
N ALA A 58 -15.11 2.32 -3.66
CA ALA A 58 -13.75 2.08 -3.22
C ALA A 58 -13.67 2.11 -1.70
N TYR A 59 -12.99 1.12 -1.13
CA TYR A 59 -12.74 0.99 0.30
C TYR A 59 -11.35 1.53 0.60
N VAL A 60 -11.23 2.47 1.52
CA VAL A 60 -9.99 3.20 1.79
C VAL A 60 -9.61 3.03 3.26
N ALA A 61 -8.46 2.42 3.53
CA ALA A 61 -7.89 2.33 4.87
C ALA A 61 -7.49 3.73 5.38
N ALA A 62 -7.73 4.03 6.65
CA ALA A 62 -7.61 5.37 7.23
C ALA A 62 -6.86 5.42 8.57
N MET A 63 -6.00 4.44 8.87
CA MET A 63 -5.24 4.25 10.13
C MET A 63 -6.08 3.94 11.38
N ASN A 64 -7.23 4.60 11.60
CA ASN A 64 -8.14 4.33 12.71
C ASN A 64 -9.40 3.55 12.28
N GLY A 65 -9.40 3.02 11.07
CA GLY A 65 -10.51 2.29 10.46
C GLY A 65 -10.50 2.44 8.95
N PHE A 66 -11.67 2.61 8.33
CA PHE A 66 -11.80 2.74 6.88
C PHE A 66 -12.97 3.65 6.46
N ALA A 67 -12.92 4.13 5.22
CA ALA A 67 -14.00 4.84 4.55
C ALA A 67 -14.47 4.06 3.32
N VAL A 68 -15.73 4.22 2.95
CA VAL A 68 -16.33 3.73 1.70
C VAL A 68 -16.69 4.91 0.83
N VAL A 69 -16.23 4.90 -0.42
CA VAL A 69 -16.39 6.00 -1.36
C VAL A 69 -17.19 5.53 -2.57
N ASP A 70 -18.29 6.20 -2.89
CA ASP A 70 -18.95 6.08 -4.19
C ASP A 70 -18.12 6.80 -5.25
N VAL A 71 -17.69 6.07 -6.28
CA VAL A 71 -16.88 6.58 -7.40
C VAL A 71 -17.60 6.48 -8.74
N GLN A 72 -18.91 6.21 -8.75
CA GLN A 72 -19.69 6.05 -9.98
C GLN A 72 -19.72 7.32 -10.84
N ILE A 73 -19.64 8.48 -10.19
CA ILE A 73 -19.41 9.78 -10.81
C ILE A 73 -17.95 10.17 -10.54
N PRO A 74 -17.00 9.83 -11.43
CA PRO A 74 -15.58 9.99 -11.11
C PRO A 74 -15.16 11.46 -10.93
N ARG A 75 -15.92 12.43 -11.47
CA ARG A 75 -15.65 13.85 -11.24
C ARG A 75 -16.09 14.36 -9.87
N ASP A 76 -16.89 13.57 -9.16
CA ASP A 76 -17.50 13.92 -7.88
C ASP A 76 -17.59 12.67 -6.97
N PRO A 77 -16.45 12.08 -6.57
CA PRO A 77 -16.46 10.94 -5.65
C PRO A 77 -16.94 11.37 -4.27
N GLN A 78 -17.70 10.53 -3.57
CA GLN A 78 -18.37 10.88 -2.30
C GLN A 78 -18.16 9.80 -1.24
N VAL A 79 -17.78 10.19 -0.03
CA VAL A 79 -17.75 9.27 1.12
C VAL A 79 -19.19 8.94 1.52
N VAL A 80 -19.55 7.66 1.48
CA VAL A 80 -20.91 7.17 1.83
C VAL A 80 -20.94 6.49 3.20
N ALA A 81 -19.80 6.01 3.69
CA ALA A 81 -19.67 5.47 5.04
C ALA A 81 -18.25 5.68 5.59
N GLU A 82 -18.17 5.82 6.90
CA GLU A 82 -16.91 5.75 7.66
C GLU A 82 -17.10 4.81 8.84
N ARG A 83 -16.05 4.05 9.16
CA ARG A 83 -15.96 3.24 10.38
C ARG A 83 -14.63 3.57 11.02
N THR A 84 -14.69 4.17 12.21
CA THR A 84 -13.52 4.51 13.02
C THR A 84 -13.58 3.76 14.35
N ASP A 85 -12.46 3.73 15.06
CA ASP A 85 -12.37 3.19 16.42
C ASP A 85 -12.87 1.74 16.48
N LEU A 86 -12.47 0.94 15.50
CA LEU A 86 -12.92 -0.43 15.34
C LEU A 86 -12.62 -1.20 16.63
N MET A 87 -13.60 -1.93 17.18
CA MET A 87 -13.46 -2.69 18.43
C MET A 87 -13.07 -1.85 19.65
N ALA A 88 -13.49 -0.58 19.73
CA ALA A 88 -13.22 0.31 20.88
C ALA A 88 -13.81 -0.17 22.22
N ASP A 89 -14.78 -1.08 22.18
CA ASP A 89 -15.42 -1.70 23.35
C ASP A 89 -14.57 -2.81 23.98
N ARG A 90 -13.52 -3.28 23.31
CA ARG A 90 -12.57 -4.26 23.85
C ARG A 90 -11.59 -3.61 24.81
N GLU A 91 -11.12 -4.38 25.79
CA GLU A 91 -10.20 -3.93 26.84
C GLU A 91 -8.94 -3.23 26.30
N THR A 92 -8.35 -3.77 25.24
CA THR A 92 -7.12 -3.26 24.60
C THR A 92 -7.39 -2.51 23.28
N GLY A 93 -8.67 -2.23 23.00
CA GLY A 93 -9.12 -1.51 21.81
C GLY A 93 -8.90 0.01 21.90
N PRO A 94 -9.15 0.74 20.79
CA PRO A 94 -9.57 0.25 19.48
C PRO A 94 -8.42 -0.40 18.69
N LEU A 95 -8.77 -1.11 17.61
CA LEU A 95 -7.83 -1.53 16.58
C LEU A 95 -7.22 -0.27 15.92
N ARG A 96 -5.90 -0.20 15.87
CA ARG A 96 -5.14 0.97 15.39
C ARG A 96 -4.25 0.59 14.22
N VAL A 97 -3.72 1.59 13.53
CA VAL A 97 -2.74 1.44 12.43
C VAL A 97 -3.28 0.54 11.31
N VAL A 98 -4.56 0.73 10.95
CA VAL A 98 -5.21 0.08 9.79
C VAL A 98 -4.67 0.72 8.51
N GLN A 99 -3.67 0.09 7.91
CA GLN A 99 -3.05 0.55 6.66
C GLN A 99 -3.58 -0.19 5.44
N ASP A 100 -4.14 -1.38 5.64
CA ASP A 100 -4.61 -2.23 4.57
C ASP A 100 -6.06 -2.66 4.79
N VAL A 101 -6.80 -2.67 3.67
CA VAL A 101 -8.13 -3.23 3.55
C VAL A 101 -8.21 -4.03 2.27
N LYS A 102 -8.99 -5.10 2.26
CA LYS A 102 -9.21 -5.93 1.06
C LYS A 102 -10.65 -6.37 0.96
N VAL A 103 -11.18 -6.39 -0.25
CA VAL A 103 -12.57 -6.76 -0.53
C VAL A 103 -12.62 -7.91 -1.54
N ASP A 104 -13.48 -8.89 -1.27
CA ASP A 104 -13.84 -9.98 -2.19
C ASP A 104 -15.37 -10.18 -2.14
N GLY A 105 -16.05 -9.85 -3.23
CA GLY A 105 -17.51 -9.75 -3.26
C GLY A 105 -18.05 -8.83 -2.17
N ASP A 106 -18.93 -9.36 -1.31
CA ASP A 106 -19.58 -8.64 -0.21
C ASP A 106 -18.80 -8.75 1.13
N ARG A 107 -17.52 -9.14 1.09
CA ARG A 107 -16.67 -9.29 2.28
C ARG A 107 -15.52 -8.32 2.24
N LEU A 108 -15.40 -7.49 3.28
CA LEU A 108 -14.30 -6.56 3.49
C LEU A 108 -13.51 -6.96 4.74
N VAL A 109 -12.19 -7.03 4.62
CA VAL A 109 -11.26 -7.22 5.73
C VAL A 109 -10.56 -5.90 6.02
N ALA A 110 -10.52 -5.51 7.29
CA ALA A 110 -9.69 -4.42 7.79
C ALA A 110 -8.74 -4.96 8.87
N ALA A 111 -7.44 -4.88 8.64
CA ALA A 111 -6.44 -5.51 9.50
C ALA A 111 -5.54 -4.47 10.20
N GLY A 112 -5.07 -4.80 11.40
CA GLY A 112 -4.12 -3.98 12.11
C GLY A 112 -3.64 -4.59 13.44
N PRO A 113 -2.67 -3.95 14.10
CA PRO A 113 -1.88 -2.84 13.58
C PRO A 113 -0.91 -3.31 12.50
N ALA A 114 -0.63 -2.43 11.53
CA ALA A 114 0.30 -2.75 10.46
C ALA A 114 1.74 -2.99 10.93
N ASN A 115 2.11 -2.45 12.10
CA ASN A 115 3.45 -2.57 12.66
C ASN A 115 3.34 -2.88 14.17
N PRO A 116 4.38 -3.47 14.79
CA PRO A 116 4.43 -3.64 16.23
C PRO A 116 4.19 -2.32 16.96
N VAL A 117 3.25 -2.31 17.92
CA VAL A 117 2.97 -1.15 18.76
C VAL A 117 3.34 -1.50 20.20
N GLN A 118 4.00 -0.59 20.90
CA GLN A 118 4.36 -0.79 22.31
C GLN A 118 3.12 -0.78 23.20
N GLY A 119 3.12 -1.67 24.20
CA GLY A 119 2.06 -1.80 25.20
C GLY A 119 1.11 -2.95 24.90
N ASP A 120 0.07 -3.05 25.73
CA ASP A 120 -1.03 -3.99 25.52
C ASP A 120 -2.00 -3.40 24.49
N VAL A 121 -2.07 -3.99 23.30
CA VAL A 121 -2.76 -3.43 22.13
C VAL A 121 -3.54 -4.52 21.41
N LEU A 122 -4.75 -4.19 20.97
CA LEU A 122 -5.54 -5.09 20.15
C LEU A 122 -4.89 -5.30 18.77
N GLN A 123 -4.74 -6.55 18.34
CA GLN A 123 -4.19 -6.94 17.05
C GLN A 123 -5.09 -8.00 16.42
N GLY A 124 -5.27 -7.93 15.10
CA GLY A 124 -6.14 -8.85 14.38
C GLY A 124 -6.79 -8.20 13.16
N PHE A 125 -7.85 -8.83 12.68
CA PHE A 125 -8.67 -8.28 11.61
C PHE A 125 -10.15 -8.27 11.96
N VAL A 126 -10.85 -7.28 11.44
CA VAL A 126 -12.32 -7.21 11.49
C VAL A 126 -12.86 -7.57 10.11
N LEU A 127 -13.82 -8.49 10.09
CA LEU A 127 -14.56 -8.89 8.89
C LEU A 127 -15.88 -8.12 8.82
N TYR A 128 -16.15 -7.50 7.68
CA TYR A 128 -17.39 -6.78 7.40
C TYR A 128 -18.17 -7.41 6.24
N ASP A 129 -19.49 -7.41 6.36
CA ASP A 129 -20.42 -7.51 5.25
C ASP A 129 -20.60 -6.11 4.63
N VAL A 130 -20.34 -6.01 3.34
CA VAL A 130 -20.43 -4.77 2.55
C VAL A 130 -21.38 -4.88 1.36
N SER A 131 -22.33 -5.81 1.40
CA SER A 131 -23.42 -5.94 0.42
C SER A 131 -24.26 -4.65 0.30
N ASP A 132 -24.31 -3.85 1.38
CA ASP A 132 -24.69 -2.44 1.36
C ASP A 132 -23.46 -1.57 1.69
N PRO A 133 -22.76 -1.00 0.68
CA PRO A 133 -21.55 -0.19 0.88
C PRO A 133 -21.78 1.08 1.71
N ALA A 134 -23.02 1.60 1.77
CA ALA A 134 -23.36 2.74 2.62
C ALA A 134 -23.58 2.34 4.08
N ASN A 135 -23.74 1.03 4.36
CA ASN A 135 -23.95 0.52 5.70
C ASN A 135 -23.13 -0.76 6.02
N PRO A 136 -21.78 -0.72 6.01
CA PRO A 136 -20.95 -1.86 6.39
C PRO A 136 -21.32 -2.43 7.76
N GLN A 137 -21.56 -3.74 7.83
CA GLN A 137 -21.92 -4.47 9.05
C GLN A 137 -20.77 -5.34 9.51
N GLN A 138 -20.37 -5.25 10.78
CA GLN A 138 -19.36 -6.15 11.32
C GLN A 138 -19.93 -7.58 11.42
N VAL A 139 -19.19 -8.54 10.89
CA VAL A 139 -19.51 -9.97 10.94
C VAL A 139 -18.74 -10.64 12.08
N ALA A 140 -17.42 -10.42 12.12
CA ALA A 140 -16.54 -11.08 13.07
C ALA A 140 -15.29 -10.24 13.37
N PHE A 141 -14.60 -10.61 14.44
CA PHE A 141 -13.25 -10.16 14.74
C PHE A 141 -12.40 -11.38 15.05
N HIS A 142 -11.22 -11.46 14.43
CA HIS A 142 -10.24 -12.51 14.69
C HIS A 142 -9.00 -11.86 15.32
N GLU A 143 -8.76 -12.18 16.59
CA GLU A 143 -7.62 -11.66 17.34
C GLU A 143 -6.35 -12.46 17.01
N THR A 144 -5.23 -11.78 16.84
CA THR A 144 -3.93 -12.39 16.55
C THR A 144 -2.90 -12.01 17.61
N GLU A 145 -1.88 -12.87 17.79
CA GLU A 145 -0.73 -12.57 18.66
C GLU A 145 0.35 -11.72 17.95
N PHE A 146 0.09 -11.33 16.70
CA PHE A 146 1.04 -10.65 15.83
C PHE A 146 0.39 -9.50 15.06
N PRO A 147 1.14 -8.44 14.70
CA PRO A 147 0.68 -7.38 13.82
C PRO A 147 0.49 -7.88 12.38
N ILE A 148 -0.44 -7.25 11.65
CA ILE A 148 -0.78 -7.60 10.28
C ILE A 148 -0.53 -6.37 9.40
N HIS A 149 0.57 -6.38 8.65
CA HIS A 149 0.97 -5.28 7.77
C HIS A 149 0.05 -5.15 6.54
N ASN A 150 -0.18 -6.27 5.86
CA ASN A 150 -1.14 -6.40 4.77
C ASN A 150 -1.97 -7.68 4.94
N CYS A 151 -3.09 -7.70 4.24
CA CYS A 151 -3.93 -8.87 4.13
C CYS A 151 -4.32 -9.12 2.66
N PHE A 152 -4.94 -10.26 2.43
CA PHE A 152 -5.66 -10.56 1.20
C PHE A 152 -6.89 -11.39 1.53
N VAL A 153 -7.94 -11.32 0.72
CA VAL A 153 -9.11 -12.18 0.86
C VAL A 153 -9.51 -12.72 -0.50
N ARG A 154 -9.71 -14.03 -0.57
CA ARG A 154 -10.11 -14.75 -1.78
C ARG A 154 -10.82 -16.02 -1.37
N ASP A 155 -11.99 -16.29 -1.97
CA ASP A 155 -12.71 -17.55 -1.81
C ASP A 155 -12.96 -17.91 -0.33
N SER A 156 -13.30 -16.90 0.48
CA SER A 156 -13.51 -17.02 1.93
C SER A 156 -12.28 -17.42 2.76
N ILE A 157 -11.07 -17.34 2.20
CA ILE A 157 -9.81 -17.42 2.94
C ILE A 157 -9.21 -16.03 3.07
N VAL A 158 -8.90 -15.63 4.29
CA VAL A 158 -8.13 -14.43 4.61
C VAL A 158 -6.67 -14.82 4.80
N TYR A 159 -5.79 -14.17 4.03
CA TYR A 159 -4.35 -14.34 4.05
C TYR A 159 -3.73 -13.18 4.81
N LEU A 160 -2.94 -13.46 5.84
CA LEU A 160 -2.38 -12.46 6.73
C LEU A 160 -0.86 -12.49 6.70
N THR A 161 -0.24 -11.32 6.69
CA THR A 161 1.20 -11.20 6.91
C THR A 161 1.51 -11.27 8.42
N GLY A 162 1.89 -12.45 8.92
CA GLY A 162 2.11 -12.73 10.34
C GLY A 162 3.47 -12.30 10.86
N ASN A 163 3.72 -10.98 10.89
CA ASN A 163 5.02 -10.40 11.23
C ASN A 163 5.26 -10.26 12.74
N GLY A 164 6.51 -10.11 13.17
CA GLY A 164 6.85 -9.93 14.59
C GLY A 164 6.99 -11.25 15.37
N SER A 165 6.84 -12.39 14.69
CA SER A 165 7.28 -13.70 15.17
C SER A 165 8.65 -14.06 14.60
N GLU A 166 9.27 -15.14 15.09
CA GLU A 166 10.51 -15.69 14.50
C GLU A 166 10.32 -16.24 13.08
N THR A 167 9.07 -16.30 12.58
CA THR A 167 8.72 -16.98 11.32
C THR A 167 8.23 -16.04 10.22
N ASN A 168 7.80 -14.80 10.51
CA ASN A 168 7.10 -13.91 9.55
C ASN A 168 6.18 -14.68 8.58
N ALA A 169 5.32 -15.54 9.13
CA ALA A 169 4.57 -16.50 8.33
C ALA A 169 3.45 -15.83 7.52
N LEU A 170 3.13 -16.40 6.36
CA LEU A 170 1.79 -16.31 5.79
C LEU A 170 0.84 -17.13 6.68
N VAL A 171 -0.24 -16.53 7.14
CA VAL A 171 -1.29 -17.22 7.92
C VAL A 171 -2.59 -17.20 7.13
N MET A 172 -3.25 -18.36 7.01
CA MET A 172 -4.51 -18.53 6.28
C MET A 172 -5.63 -18.80 7.27
N VAL A 173 -6.69 -18.01 7.18
CA VAL A 173 -7.86 -18.06 8.07
C VAL A 173 -9.12 -18.24 7.22
N ASP A 174 -9.84 -19.33 7.43
CA ASP A 174 -11.15 -19.57 6.82
C ASP A 174 -12.21 -18.70 7.52
N VAL A 175 -13.03 -18.01 6.75
CA VAL A 175 -14.13 -17.14 7.23
C VAL A 175 -15.49 -17.51 6.63
N SER A 176 -15.61 -18.70 6.03
CA SER A 176 -16.78 -19.13 5.25
C SER A 176 -18.07 -19.24 6.06
N ASP A 177 -17.99 -19.63 7.33
CA ASP A 177 -19.15 -19.78 8.22
C ASP A 177 -19.39 -18.56 9.15
N GLY A 178 -18.61 -17.49 8.97
CA GLY A 178 -18.64 -16.29 9.81
C GLY A 178 -17.87 -16.41 11.12
N THR A 179 -17.28 -17.57 11.43
CA THR A 179 -16.39 -17.78 12.57
C THR A 179 -14.95 -17.98 12.07
N PRO A 180 -14.09 -16.96 12.16
CA PRO A 180 -12.74 -17.08 11.63
C PRO A 180 -11.90 -18.19 12.30
N GLU A 181 -11.42 -19.15 11.52
CA GLU A 181 -10.58 -20.27 11.97
C GLU A 181 -9.27 -20.32 11.19
N GLU A 182 -8.13 -20.38 11.88
CA GLU A 182 -6.84 -20.57 11.22
C GLU A 182 -6.75 -21.99 10.64
N VAL A 183 -6.53 -22.10 9.33
CA VAL A 183 -6.46 -23.38 8.61
C VAL A 183 -5.04 -23.77 8.20
N GLY A 184 -4.10 -22.82 8.17
CA GLY A 184 -2.72 -23.13 7.79
C GLY A 184 -1.74 -21.98 7.92
N ARG A 185 -0.46 -22.33 7.88
CA ARG A 185 0.67 -21.39 7.89
C ARG A 185 1.77 -21.81 6.93
N TRP A 186 2.51 -20.84 6.42
CA TRP A 186 3.71 -21.08 5.62
C TRP A 186 4.78 -20.04 5.93
N SER A 187 6.04 -20.47 6.11
CA SER A 187 7.17 -19.58 6.36
C SER A 187 8.41 -19.98 5.55
N ILE A 188 9.18 -18.98 5.12
CA ILE A 188 10.50 -19.19 4.52
C ILE A 188 11.51 -19.79 5.51
N ALA A 189 11.32 -19.59 6.82
CA ALA A 189 12.17 -20.12 7.88
C ALA A 189 11.96 -21.62 8.11
N ASP A 190 10.71 -22.09 8.06
CA ASP A 190 10.39 -23.52 8.15
C ASP A 190 10.94 -24.28 6.94
N ARG A 191 10.95 -23.64 5.77
CA ARG A 191 11.50 -24.19 4.53
C ARG A 191 13.03 -24.22 4.53
N ASN A 192 13.67 -23.18 5.10
CA ASN A 192 15.11 -23.04 5.15
C ASN A 192 15.53 -22.38 6.47
N GLY A 193 15.99 -23.22 7.40
CA GLY A 193 16.40 -22.79 8.74
C GLY A 193 17.51 -21.75 8.80
N ALA A 194 18.24 -21.49 7.69
CA ALA A 194 19.19 -20.38 7.62
C ALA A 194 18.51 -19.01 7.84
N TRP A 195 17.22 -18.87 7.52
CA TRP A 195 16.46 -17.64 7.79
C TRP A 195 16.22 -17.40 9.28
N SER A 196 16.18 -18.45 10.10
CA SER A 196 16.07 -18.31 11.56
C SER A 196 17.33 -17.69 12.19
N GLU A 197 18.46 -17.67 11.47
CA GLU A 197 19.69 -16.98 11.88
C GLU A 197 19.73 -15.50 11.42
N VAL A 198 18.82 -15.09 10.54
CA VAL A 198 18.72 -13.72 10.03
C VAL A 198 17.70 -12.94 10.88
N PRO A 199 18.01 -11.73 11.36
CA PRO A 199 17.02 -10.91 12.07
C PRO A 199 15.73 -10.78 11.25
N SER A 200 14.59 -11.14 11.84
CA SER A 200 13.29 -11.22 11.14
C SER A 200 12.84 -9.91 10.52
N THR A 201 13.34 -8.78 11.03
CA THR A 201 13.10 -7.45 10.46
C THR A 201 13.73 -7.23 9.09
N LEU A 202 14.66 -8.08 8.63
CA LEU A 202 15.28 -7.95 7.30
C LEU A 202 14.50 -8.72 6.22
N TRP A 203 13.53 -9.56 6.60
CA TRP A 203 12.78 -10.42 5.69
C TRP A 203 11.29 -10.47 6.04
N THR A 204 10.77 -9.35 6.57
CA THR A 204 9.34 -9.11 6.82
C THR A 204 8.51 -9.52 5.61
N LEU A 205 7.42 -10.27 5.86
CA LEU A 205 6.40 -10.52 4.85
C LEU A 205 5.59 -9.23 4.71
N HIS A 206 5.88 -8.43 3.70
CA HIS A 206 5.27 -7.12 3.55
C HIS A 206 3.88 -7.20 2.95
N ASP A 207 3.70 -8.01 1.90
CA ASP A 207 2.45 -8.08 1.15
C ASP A 207 2.18 -9.49 0.60
N VAL A 208 0.91 -9.75 0.29
CA VAL A 208 0.40 -11.01 -0.25
C VAL A 208 -0.65 -10.72 -1.34
N TRP A 209 -0.44 -11.31 -2.52
CA TRP A 209 -1.43 -11.40 -3.59
C TRP A 209 -1.79 -12.86 -3.84
N VAL A 210 -3.09 -13.17 -3.97
CA VAL A 210 -3.55 -14.53 -4.27
C VAL A 210 -4.41 -14.58 -5.52
N GLN A 211 -4.02 -15.45 -6.44
CA GLN A 211 -4.74 -15.72 -7.68
C GLN A 211 -4.50 -17.17 -8.14
N ASP A 212 -5.57 -17.85 -8.57
CA ASP A 212 -5.54 -19.20 -9.14
C ASP A 212 -4.77 -20.22 -8.29
N GLY A 213 -5.02 -20.22 -6.98
CA GLY A 213 -4.37 -21.12 -6.02
C GLY A 213 -2.89 -20.81 -5.77
N ARG A 214 -2.38 -19.65 -6.18
CA ARG A 214 -1.01 -19.21 -5.91
C ARG A 214 -0.98 -17.93 -5.09
N ALA A 215 -0.15 -17.91 -4.06
CA ALA A 215 0.21 -16.74 -3.30
C ALA A 215 1.58 -16.20 -3.74
N TYR A 216 1.65 -14.89 -3.93
CA TYR A 216 2.86 -14.14 -4.24
C TYR A 216 3.20 -13.28 -3.04
N LEU A 217 4.29 -13.63 -2.36
CA LEU A 217 4.65 -13.15 -1.03
C LEU A 217 5.87 -12.24 -1.12
N ALA A 218 5.69 -10.93 -0.92
CA ALA A 218 6.77 -9.96 -0.97
C ALA A 218 7.52 -9.94 0.38
N HIS A 219 8.67 -10.60 0.47
CA HIS A 219 9.49 -10.68 1.68
C HIS A 219 10.71 -9.75 1.62
N TRP A 220 10.55 -8.44 1.50
CA TRP A 220 11.65 -7.44 1.55
C TRP A 220 12.97 -7.93 0.90
N ASP A 221 14.06 -8.07 1.67
CA ASP A 221 15.36 -8.50 1.17
C ASP A 221 15.44 -10.01 0.91
N ALA A 222 14.49 -10.82 1.36
CA ALA A 222 14.39 -12.23 0.95
C ALA A 222 13.78 -12.41 -0.46
N GLY A 223 13.23 -11.35 -1.06
CA GLY A 223 12.63 -11.36 -2.39
C GLY A 223 11.16 -11.78 -2.40
N THR A 224 10.62 -12.09 -3.57
CA THR A 224 9.21 -12.50 -3.71
C THR A 224 9.12 -14.03 -3.84
N TYR A 225 8.40 -14.68 -2.93
CA TYR A 225 8.17 -16.12 -2.96
C TYR A 225 6.84 -16.44 -3.62
N ILE A 226 6.82 -17.47 -4.46
CA ILE A 226 5.59 -18.02 -5.06
C ILE A 226 5.27 -19.32 -4.34
N VAL A 227 4.07 -19.41 -3.80
CA VAL A 227 3.60 -20.53 -2.97
C VAL A 227 2.27 -21.03 -3.53
N ASP A 228 2.15 -22.34 -3.70
CA ASP A 228 0.87 -23.00 -3.96
C ASP A 228 0.05 -23.01 -2.67
N VAL A 229 -1.12 -22.41 -2.74
CA VAL A 229 -2.12 -22.30 -1.66
C VAL A 229 -3.48 -22.82 -2.13
N SER A 230 -3.50 -23.66 -3.16
CA SER A 230 -4.73 -24.31 -3.66
C SER A 230 -5.41 -25.17 -2.59
N ASP A 231 -4.62 -25.71 -1.66
CA ASP A 231 -5.05 -26.20 -0.36
C ASP A 231 -4.42 -25.33 0.74
N PRO A 232 -5.17 -24.38 1.34
CA PRO A 232 -4.66 -23.49 2.38
C PRO A 232 -4.11 -24.22 3.62
N ALA A 233 -4.52 -25.46 3.86
CA ALA A 233 -4.01 -26.26 4.97
C ALA A 233 -2.67 -26.94 4.64
N ASN A 234 -2.30 -27.03 3.36
CA ASN A 234 -1.09 -27.69 2.89
C ASN A 234 -0.31 -26.84 1.86
N PRO A 235 0.13 -25.62 2.23
CA PRO A 235 0.83 -24.72 1.33
C PRO A 235 2.22 -25.24 0.93
N ALA A 236 2.61 -25.05 -0.34
CA ALA A 236 3.86 -25.58 -0.87
C ALA A 236 4.68 -24.53 -1.65
N PHE A 237 5.99 -24.51 -1.44
CA PHE A 237 6.88 -23.64 -2.19
C PHE A 237 6.93 -24.01 -3.68
N VAL A 238 6.80 -23.00 -4.56
CA VAL A 238 6.94 -23.16 -6.01
C VAL A 238 8.30 -22.61 -6.47
N SER A 239 8.51 -21.30 -6.32
CA SER A 239 9.73 -20.63 -6.76
C SER A 239 9.96 -19.32 -6.01
N ARG A 240 11.06 -18.63 -6.33
CA ARG A 240 11.41 -17.33 -5.75
C ARG A 240 11.99 -16.41 -6.81
N VAL A 241 11.60 -15.14 -6.76
CA VAL A 241 12.13 -14.07 -7.61
C VAL A 241 12.93 -13.08 -6.76
N GLY A 242 14.17 -12.82 -7.17
CA GLY A 242 15.05 -11.87 -6.50
C GLY A 242 15.45 -12.29 -5.08
N GLY A 243 15.72 -11.27 -4.24
CA GLY A 243 16.18 -11.44 -2.88
C GLY A 243 17.69 -11.67 -2.74
N ARG A 244 18.18 -11.41 -1.53
CA ARG A 244 19.54 -11.70 -1.07
C ARG A 244 19.57 -13.06 -0.38
N PRO A 245 20.70 -13.79 -0.43
CA PRO A 245 20.86 -15.02 0.33
C PRO A 245 20.90 -14.75 1.84
N PRO A 246 20.34 -15.63 2.69
CA PRO A 246 20.35 -15.44 4.14
C PRO A 246 21.77 -15.34 4.72
N GLU A 247 22.75 -15.97 4.08
CA GLU A 247 24.16 -15.90 4.48
C GLU A 247 24.77 -14.51 4.31
N GLU A 248 24.30 -13.71 3.34
CA GLU A 248 24.68 -12.30 3.19
C GLU A 248 24.05 -11.48 4.32
N LEU A 249 22.74 -11.67 4.52
CA LEU A 249 21.95 -10.89 5.47
C LEU A 249 22.35 -11.11 6.94
N ARG A 250 22.64 -12.36 7.34
CA ARG A 250 23.08 -12.67 8.72
C ARG A 250 24.42 -12.03 9.09
N ASN A 251 25.25 -11.75 8.08
CA ASN A 251 26.58 -11.17 8.25
C ASN A 251 26.58 -9.64 8.06
N LEU A 252 25.42 -9.02 7.85
CA LEU A 252 25.32 -7.57 7.78
C LEU A 252 25.67 -6.96 9.14
N PRO A 253 26.68 -6.08 9.21
CA PRO A 253 26.98 -5.38 10.45
C PRO A 253 25.77 -4.58 10.95
N ALA A 254 25.58 -4.48 12.25
CA ALA A 254 24.39 -3.84 12.84
C ALA A 254 24.25 -2.38 12.40
N GLU A 255 25.36 -1.66 12.24
CA GLU A 255 25.43 -0.29 11.73
C GLU A 255 25.02 -0.18 10.26
N GLN A 256 25.07 -1.29 9.51
CA GLN A 256 24.64 -1.41 8.12
C GLN A 256 23.23 -1.96 7.97
N SER A 257 22.48 -2.18 9.06
CA SER A 257 21.08 -2.64 9.01
C SER A 257 20.20 -1.73 8.15
N ARG A 258 20.49 -0.42 8.08
CA ARG A 258 19.78 0.54 7.21
C ARG A 258 19.98 0.29 5.72
N GLN A 259 20.91 -0.60 5.32
CA GLN A 259 21.08 -1.03 3.94
C GLN A 259 19.88 -1.82 3.41
N VAL A 260 19.04 -2.39 4.27
CA VAL A 260 17.81 -3.03 3.83
C VAL A 260 16.92 -2.07 3.09
N LEU A 261 16.94 -0.77 3.43
CA LEU A 261 16.18 0.29 2.75
C LEU A 261 16.67 0.60 1.32
N ARG A 262 17.70 -0.10 0.83
CA ARG A 262 18.29 0.13 -0.50
C ARG A 262 18.02 -1.03 -1.43
N LEU A 263 18.13 -0.76 -2.73
CA LEU A 263 18.29 -1.82 -3.73
C LEU A 263 19.57 -2.64 -3.45
N PRO A 264 19.59 -3.95 -3.75
CA PRO A 264 18.55 -4.74 -4.44
C PRO A 264 17.55 -5.41 -3.47
N GLY A 265 17.25 -4.83 -2.31
CA GLY A 265 16.28 -5.33 -1.32
C GLY A 265 14.84 -4.82 -1.53
N ASN A 266 14.07 -4.81 -0.44
CA ASN A 266 12.68 -4.31 -0.30
C ASN A 266 11.69 -4.73 -1.39
N ALA A 267 11.57 -6.03 -1.71
CA ALA A 267 10.36 -6.49 -2.40
C ALA A 267 9.13 -6.08 -1.59
N HIS A 268 8.24 -5.27 -2.17
CA HIS A 268 7.22 -4.53 -1.42
C HIS A 268 5.79 -5.00 -1.72
N TYR A 269 5.40 -4.93 -2.99
CA TYR A 269 4.10 -5.33 -3.50
C TYR A 269 4.29 -6.16 -4.76
N ALA A 270 3.50 -7.21 -4.91
CA ALA A 270 3.51 -8.05 -6.10
C ALA A 270 2.08 -8.40 -6.48
N MET A 271 1.77 -8.42 -7.77
CA MET A 271 0.51 -8.97 -8.26
C MET A 271 0.61 -9.40 -9.71
N THR A 272 -0.21 -10.38 -10.08
CA THR A 272 -0.35 -10.81 -11.47
C THR A 272 -1.37 -9.98 -12.23
N ASN A 273 -1.29 -10.03 -13.56
CA ASN A 273 -2.37 -9.63 -14.44
C ASN A 273 -3.55 -10.63 -14.38
N ASP A 274 -4.64 -10.29 -15.06
CA ASP A 274 -5.91 -11.03 -15.01
C ASP A 274 -5.80 -12.52 -15.40
N ASP A 275 -4.86 -12.90 -16.27
CA ASP A 275 -4.66 -14.29 -16.70
C ASP A 275 -3.53 -15.05 -15.96
N GLY A 276 -2.87 -14.38 -15.01
CA GLY A 276 -1.87 -14.99 -14.15
C GLY A 276 -0.51 -15.24 -14.82
N THR A 277 -0.28 -14.75 -16.05
CA THR A 277 0.94 -15.02 -16.82
C THR A 277 2.03 -13.95 -16.65
N LEU A 278 1.67 -12.74 -16.23
CA LEU A 278 2.60 -11.64 -16.01
C LEU A 278 2.54 -11.18 -14.55
N LEU A 279 3.67 -11.18 -13.87
CA LEU A 279 3.85 -10.73 -12.49
C LEU A 279 4.56 -9.37 -12.47
N GLY A 280 3.94 -8.38 -11.85
CA GLY A 280 4.62 -7.18 -11.40
C GLY A 280 5.23 -7.40 -10.01
N ILE A 281 6.44 -6.89 -9.79
CA ILE A 281 7.05 -6.80 -8.45
C ILE A 281 7.65 -5.42 -8.32
N ASN A 282 7.20 -4.63 -7.34
CA ASN A 282 7.83 -3.36 -7.07
C ASN A 282 8.80 -3.44 -5.88
N ARG A 283 9.63 -2.41 -5.75
CA ARG A 283 10.57 -2.27 -4.65
C ARG A 283 10.38 -0.93 -3.96
N GLU A 284 10.27 -0.96 -2.63
CA GLU A 284 10.20 0.26 -1.82
C GLU A 284 11.58 0.58 -1.25
N ALA A 285 12.39 1.31 -2.01
CA ALA A 285 13.79 1.55 -1.70
C ALA A 285 14.16 3.02 -1.82
N TRP A 286 15.26 3.40 -1.18
CA TRP A 286 15.78 4.77 -1.11
C TRP A 286 17.31 4.80 -1.23
N GLN A 287 17.83 6.02 -1.43
CA GLN A 287 19.22 6.33 -1.19
C GLN A 287 19.48 6.38 0.31
N VAL A 288 20.53 5.70 0.76
CA VAL A 288 21.01 5.71 2.15
C VAL A 288 22.52 5.88 2.11
N ASP A 289 23.03 6.84 2.90
CA ASP A 289 24.46 7.18 2.99
C ASP A 289 25.12 7.52 1.63
N GLY A 290 24.35 8.14 0.74
CA GLY A 290 24.82 8.54 -0.60
C GLY A 290 24.77 7.42 -1.66
N GLU A 291 24.39 6.20 -1.27
CA GLU A 291 24.33 5.04 -2.17
C GLU A 291 22.88 4.58 -2.43
N GLY A 292 22.64 4.01 -3.60
CA GLY A 292 21.32 3.55 -4.01
C GLY A 292 20.41 4.67 -4.52
N GLY A 293 19.10 4.44 -4.48
CA GLY A 293 18.10 5.33 -5.04
C GLY A 293 16.68 4.75 -4.96
N PRO A 294 15.68 5.48 -5.47
CA PRO A 294 14.29 5.05 -5.39
C PRO A 294 14.04 3.75 -6.17
N GLY A 295 13.26 2.84 -5.59
CA GLY A 295 12.93 1.54 -6.17
C GLY A 295 11.87 1.62 -7.27
N GLY A 296 12.13 0.86 -8.35
CA GLY A 296 11.25 0.74 -9.52
C GLY A 296 10.25 -0.40 -9.42
N LEU A 297 9.73 -0.80 -10.59
CA LEU A 297 8.88 -1.98 -10.77
C LEU A 297 9.50 -2.91 -11.80
N GLU A 298 9.48 -4.20 -11.55
CA GLU A 298 9.94 -5.25 -12.46
C GLU A 298 8.74 -6.03 -13.02
N LEU A 299 8.79 -6.37 -14.31
CA LEU A 299 7.81 -7.24 -14.96
C LEU A 299 8.44 -8.60 -15.24
N TRP A 300 7.76 -9.66 -14.86
CA TRP A 300 8.21 -11.05 -14.96
C TRP A 300 7.16 -11.90 -15.65
N ASP A 301 7.56 -12.67 -16.65
CA ASP A 301 6.73 -13.75 -17.20
C ASP A 301 6.75 -14.92 -16.22
N VAL A 302 5.56 -15.30 -15.76
CA VAL A 302 5.28 -16.38 -14.82
C VAL A 302 4.28 -17.38 -15.39
N SER A 303 4.14 -17.44 -16.72
CA SER A 303 3.36 -18.49 -17.40
C SER A 303 3.78 -19.89 -16.97
N ASP A 304 5.07 -20.05 -16.66
CA ASP A 304 5.60 -21.12 -15.82
C ASP A 304 6.08 -20.54 -14.49
N ALA A 305 5.23 -20.63 -13.47
CA ALA A 305 5.53 -20.12 -12.14
C ALA A 305 6.75 -20.80 -11.47
N ALA A 306 7.16 -21.99 -11.93
CA ALA A 306 8.38 -22.63 -11.43
C ALA A 306 9.65 -22.02 -12.03
N ASN A 307 9.54 -21.36 -13.20
CA ASN A 307 10.66 -20.74 -13.91
C ASN A 307 10.36 -19.29 -14.35
N PRO A 308 10.16 -18.34 -13.41
CA PRO A 308 9.91 -16.94 -13.76
C PRO A 308 11.04 -16.32 -14.59
N THR A 309 10.70 -15.54 -15.61
CA THR A 309 11.69 -14.84 -16.44
C THR A 309 11.45 -13.33 -16.47
N ARG A 310 12.48 -12.54 -16.13
CA ARG A 310 12.36 -11.07 -16.13
C ARG A 310 12.23 -10.55 -17.55
N ARG A 311 11.23 -9.70 -17.78
CA ARG A 311 10.95 -9.06 -19.06
C ARG A 311 11.53 -7.66 -19.13
N SER A 312 11.28 -6.84 -18.10
CA SER A 312 11.71 -5.44 -18.09
C SER A 312 11.70 -4.84 -16.67
N THR A 313 12.16 -3.59 -16.58
CA THR A 313 11.97 -2.73 -15.40
C THR A 313 11.46 -1.36 -15.81
N ILE A 314 10.61 -0.80 -14.98
CA ILE A 314 10.12 0.57 -15.02
C ILE A 314 10.79 1.34 -13.89
N ASP A 315 11.62 2.31 -14.27
CA ASP A 315 12.37 3.12 -13.32
C ASP A 315 11.46 4.06 -12.51
N ALA A 316 11.84 4.26 -11.24
CA ALA A 316 11.27 5.30 -10.41
C ALA A 316 11.49 6.70 -11.01
N PRO A 317 10.55 7.64 -10.80
CA PRO A 317 10.82 9.06 -11.04
C PRO A 317 12.11 9.50 -10.35
N ARG A 318 12.98 10.19 -11.09
CA ARG A 318 14.22 10.72 -10.54
C ARG A 318 13.92 11.77 -9.46
N SER A 319 14.53 11.58 -8.30
CA SER A 319 14.57 12.51 -7.18
C SER A 319 15.93 12.38 -6.49
N PRO A 320 16.26 13.22 -5.50
CA PRO A 320 17.42 12.99 -4.63
C PRO A 320 17.38 11.62 -3.93
N GLY A 321 16.21 10.99 -3.86
CA GLY A 321 16.07 9.57 -3.53
C GLY A 321 16.23 9.24 -2.05
N SER A 322 16.60 10.19 -1.18
CA SER A 322 16.84 9.88 0.23
C SER A 322 15.55 9.57 0.99
N PHE A 323 15.70 8.74 2.03
CA PHE A 323 14.60 8.40 2.94
C PHE A 323 14.01 9.63 3.68
N SER A 324 14.78 10.71 3.83
CA SER A 324 14.32 11.97 4.42
C SER A 324 13.83 12.99 3.39
N GLY A 325 13.96 12.70 2.09
CA GLY A 325 13.70 13.62 0.99
C GLY A 325 12.38 13.37 0.28
N THR A 326 12.36 13.63 -1.03
CA THR A 326 11.19 13.42 -1.88
C THR A 326 11.06 11.95 -2.24
N TRP A 327 10.04 11.28 -1.70
CA TRP A 327 9.78 9.86 -1.94
C TRP A 327 9.19 9.66 -3.33
N THR A 328 9.89 8.87 -4.15
CA THR A 328 9.48 8.52 -5.52
C THR A 328 9.61 7.04 -5.81
N THR A 329 9.82 6.22 -4.78
CA THR A 329 9.79 4.77 -4.91
C THR A 329 8.38 4.31 -5.26
N SER A 330 8.28 3.18 -5.96
CA SER A 330 6.99 2.58 -6.29
C SER A 330 6.26 2.10 -5.03
N HIS A 331 4.92 2.16 -5.05
CA HIS A 331 4.05 1.54 -4.04
C HIS A 331 2.97 0.68 -4.74
N ASN A 332 1.74 0.61 -4.23
CA ASN A 332 0.74 -0.37 -4.65
C ASN A 332 0.21 -0.04 -6.06
N PHE A 333 0.33 -1.00 -6.97
CA PHE A 333 -0.01 -0.87 -8.38
C PHE A 333 -1.15 -1.83 -8.78
N ASP A 334 -1.52 -1.79 -10.04
CA ASP A 334 -2.54 -2.67 -10.63
C ASP A 334 -2.18 -3.06 -12.04
N VAL A 335 -2.36 -4.34 -12.37
CA VAL A 335 -2.11 -4.91 -13.70
C VAL A 335 -3.40 -5.50 -14.23
N VAL A 336 -3.93 -4.90 -15.30
CA VAL A 336 -5.20 -5.32 -15.90
C VAL A 336 -5.05 -5.36 -17.41
N GLY A 337 -5.20 -6.54 -17.99
CA GLY A 337 -4.84 -6.82 -19.38
C GLY A 337 -3.48 -6.20 -19.73
N ASP A 338 -3.46 -5.37 -20.78
CA ASP A 338 -2.27 -4.68 -21.27
C ASP A 338 -2.00 -3.32 -20.59
N ARG A 339 -2.54 -3.08 -19.39
CA ARG A 339 -2.39 -1.81 -18.67
C ARG A 339 -1.83 -2.00 -17.28
N LEU A 340 -0.87 -1.14 -16.94
CA LEU A 340 -0.26 -1.05 -15.62
C LEU A 340 -0.49 0.34 -15.01
N PHE A 341 -1.14 0.39 -13.86
CA PHE A 341 -1.42 1.60 -13.07
C PHE A 341 -0.48 1.63 -11.88
N THR A 342 0.34 2.66 -11.73
CA THR A 342 1.39 2.69 -10.69
C THR A 342 1.31 3.95 -9.84
N SER A 343 1.52 3.79 -8.53
CA SER A 343 1.71 4.87 -7.57
C SER A 343 3.21 5.00 -7.19
N TRP A 344 3.63 6.23 -6.92
CA TRP A 344 5.04 6.59 -6.69
C TRP A 344 5.21 7.61 -5.57
N TYR A 345 4.42 7.55 -4.49
CA TYR A 345 4.40 8.59 -3.45
C TYR A 345 4.29 10.01 -4.07
N GLN A 346 5.26 10.88 -3.84
CA GLN A 346 5.30 12.24 -4.39
C GLN A 346 5.63 12.26 -5.88
N GLY A 347 6.18 11.17 -6.41
CA GLY A 347 6.36 10.91 -7.83
C GLY A 347 5.05 10.79 -8.62
N GLY A 348 3.91 10.68 -7.92
CA GLY A 348 2.58 10.74 -8.53
C GLY A 348 2.04 9.38 -8.94
N VAL A 349 1.18 9.38 -9.97
CA VAL A 349 0.63 8.18 -10.61
C VAL A 349 1.06 8.11 -12.07
N LYS A 350 1.13 6.89 -12.63
CA LYS A 350 1.39 6.68 -14.07
C LYS A 350 0.54 5.53 -14.61
N ILE A 351 0.20 5.62 -15.90
CA ILE A 351 -0.34 4.52 -16.71
C ILE A 351 0.75 4.08 -17.69
N HIS A 352 0.98 2.77 -17.81
CA HIS A 352 1.81 2.19 -18.84
C HIS A 352 1.01 1.20 -19.70
N ASP A 353 1.27 1.19 -21.00
CA ASP A 353 0.97 0.08 -21.90
C ASP A 353 2.02 -1.01 -21.69
N ILE A 354 1.57 -2.23 -21.45
CA ILE A 354 2.41 -3.40 -21.21
C ILE A 354 2.05 -4.57 -22.15
N SER A 355 1.37 -4.30 -23.27
CA SER A 355 1.08 -5.30 -24.32
C SER A 355 2.34 -5.98 -24.86
N ASP A 356 3.47 -5.25 -24.85
CA ASP A 356 4.80 -5.84 -24.88
C ASP A 356 5.49 -5.64 -23.51
N PRO A 357 5.46 -6.65 -22.62
CA PRO A 357 6.04 -6.52 -21.29
C PRO A 357 7.57 -6.40 -21.30
N ALA A 358 8.24 -6.64 -22.44
CA ALA A 358 9.67 -6.35 -22.57
C ALA A 358 9.94 -4.86 -22.84
N ASN A 359 8.95 -4.09 -23.34
CA ASN A 359 9.09 -2.69 -23.71
C ASN A 359 7.90 -1.85 -23.22
N PRO A 360 7.69 -1.73 -21.90
CA PRO A 360 6.56 -0.98 -21.35
C PRO A 360 6.61 0.50 -21.77
N GLN A 361 5.48 1.04 -22.21
CA GLN A 361 5.37 2.42 -22.69
C GLN A 361 4.51 3.26 -21.74
N ARG A 362 5.04 4.38 -21.23
CA ARG A 362 4.25 5.27 -20.38
C ARG A 362 3.25 6.08 -21.22
N LEU A 363 1.97 5.88 -20.96
CA LEU A 363 0.85 6.55 -21.64
C LEU A 363 0.43 7.85 -20.96
N ALA A 364 0.49 7.89 -19.62
CA ALA A 364 0.04 9.04 -18.85
C ALA A 364 0.75 9.12 -17.49
N TRP A 365 0.80 10.32 -16.92
CA TRP A 365 1.31 10.53 -15.58
C TRP A 365 0.86 11.87 -14.99
N TRP A 366 0.70 11.92 -13.68
CA TRP A 366 0.39 13.14 -12.95
C TRP A 366 1.03 13.14 -11.57
N ARG A 367 1.51 14.30 -11.11
CA ARG A 367 2.02 14.49 -9.74
C ARG A 367 1.75 15.90 -9.20
N GLU A 368 1.63 15.98 -7.88
CA GLU A 368 1.56 17.24 -7.14
C GLU A 368 2.31 17.04 -5.80
N PRO A 369 3.66 17.03 -5.80
CA PRO A 369 4.48 16.50 -4.71
C PRO A 369 4.42 17.31 -3.41
N GLU A 370 3.94 18.56 -3.44
CA GLU A 370 3.70 19.39 -2.26
C GLU A 370 2.35 19.09 -1.58
N GLN A 371 1.43 18.43 -2.29
CA GLN A 371 0.09 18.15 -1.79
C GLN A 371 -0.17 16.66 -1.59
N THR A 372 0.39 15.84 -2.48
CA THR A 372 0.03 14.42 -2.63
C THR A 372 1.23 13.51 -2.38
N SER A 373 0.91 12.30 -1.92
CA SER A 373 1.85 11.20 -1.75
C SER A 373 1.06 9.91 -1.95
N PHE A 374 1.08 9.37 -3.17
CA PHE A 374 0.21 8.26 -3.57
C PHE A 374 0.68 6.90 -3.04
N TRP A 375 -0.25 6.19 -2.41
CA TRP A 375 -0.08 4.86 -1.83
C TRP A 375 -0.55 3.78 -2.80
N THR A 376 -1.73 3.97 -3.40
CA THR A 376 -2.36 2.98 -4.29
C THR A 376 -2.70 3.59 -5.64
N ALA A 377 -2.65 2.80 -6.70
CA ALA A 377 -3.30 3.08 -7.98
C ALA A 377 -3.95 1.79 -8.49
N LYS A 378 -5.30 1.72 -8.53
CA LYS A 378 -6.06 0.53 -8.96
C LYS A 378 -7.19 0.88 -9.91
N ARG A 379 -7.38 0.05 -10.95
CA ARG A 379 -8.46 0.22 -11.91
C ARG A 379 -9.79 0.04 -11.20
N ALA A 380 -10.66 1.05 -11.28
CA ALA A 380 -12.02 0.91 -10.79
C ALA A 380 -12.87 0.22 -11.87
N ARG A 381 -13.07 0.87 -13.02
CA ARG A 381 -13.81 0.29 -14.15
C ARG A 381 -13.29 0.84 -15.48
N SER A 382 -13.96 0.48 -16.58
CA SER A 382 -13.64 1.06 -17.89
C SER A 382 -13.67 2.59 -17.84
N GLY A 383 -12.56 3.22 -18.18
CA GLY A 383 -12.44 4.67 -18.35
C GLY A 383 -11.82 5.45 -17.18
N PHE A 384 -11.71 4.89 -15.97
CA PHE A 384 -10.99 5.55 -14.88
C PHE A 384 -10.41 4.57 -13.84
N PHE A 385 -9.36 5.00 -13.15
CA PHE A 385 -8.78 4.31 -12.00
C PHE A 385 -8.80 5.19 -10.76
N VAL A 386 -8.72 4.58 -9.59
CA VAL A 386 -8.64 5.28 -8.30
C VAL A 386 -7.22 5.27 -7.78
N ALA A 387 -6.85 6.32 -7.06
CA ALA A 387 -5.57 6.39 -6.38
C ALA A 387 -5.71 7.07 -5.02
N SER A 388 -5.28 6.38 -3.96
CA SER A 388 -5.23 6.97 -2.62
C SER A 388 -3.93 7.72 -2.42
N SER A 389 -4.03 8.89 -1.81
CA SER A 389 -2.90 9.70 -1.38
C SER A 389 -2.97 9.87 0.12
N MET A 390 -1.87 9.55 0.83
CA MET A 390 -1.74 9.81 2.25
C MET A 390 -1.53 11.31 2.57
N GLY A 391 -1.48 12.15 1.53
CA GLY A 391 -1.21 13.58 1.66
C GLY A 391 0.22 13.87 2.11
N ARG A 392 0.47 15.10 2.54
CA ARG A 392 1.73 15.50 3.17
C ARG A 392 1.48 15.77 4.64
N ARG A 393 2.48 15.48 5.49
CA ARG A 393 2.39 15.81 6.92
C ARG A 393 2.13 17.31 7.15
N SER A 394 2.66 18.16 6.27
CA SER A 394 2.49 19.62 6.31
C SER A 394 1.06 20.08 6.03
N ASN A 395 0.25 19.28 5.33
CA ASN A 395 -1.10 19.66 4.95
C ASN A 395 -2.20 18.83 5.63
N GLY A 396 -1.90 17.61 6.10
CA GLY A 396 -2.88 16.70 6.70
C GLY A 396 -4.00 16.24 5.74
N LYS A 397 -3.87 16.51 4.43
CA LYS A 397 -4.90 16.31 3.41
C LYS A 397 -4.64 15.03 2.62
N GLY A 398 -4.91 13.89 3.23
CA GLY A 398 -5.08 12.63 2.51
C GLY A 398 -6.39 12.61 1.70
N GLY A 399 -6.54 11.64 0.80
CA GLY A 399 -7.79 11.47 0.05
C GLY A 399 -7.72 10.41 -1.03
N LEU A 400 -8.88 10.17 -1.64
CA LEU A 400 -9.03 9.34 -2.82
C LEU A 400 -9.20 10.23 -4.05
N TYR A 401 -8.43 9.93 -5.10
CA TYR A 401 -8.46 10.61 -6.38
C TYR A 401 -8.95 9.65 -7.46
N THR A 402 -9.63 10.17 -8.46
CA THR A 402 -10.00 9.43 -9.68
C THR A 402 -9.23 10.01 -10.85
N PHE A 403 -8.80 9.16 -11.79
CA PHE A 403 -8.01 9.55 -12.94
C PHE A 403 -8.55 8.90 -14.22
N PRO A 404 -8.56 9.60 -15.36
CA PRO A 404 -9.02 8.99 -16.60
C PRO A 404 -8.04 7.90 -17.07
N ILE A 405 -8.55 6.84 -17.69
CA ILE A 405 -7.73 5.85 -18.40
C ILE A 405 -7.74 6.23 -19.87
N GLU A 406 -6.73 6.98 -20.29
CA GLU A 406 -6.54 7.41 -21.68
C GLU A 406 -5.05 7.45 -22.03
N ASP A 407 -4.75 7.35 -23.32
CA ASP A 407 -3.42 7.70 -23.81
C ASP A 407 -3.30 9.23 -23.84
N ALA A 408 -2.45 9.74 -22.96
CA ALA A 408 -2.19 11.16 -22.81
C ALA A 408 -0.73 11.50 -23.16
N THR A 409 -0.06 10.68 -23.97
CA THR A 409 1.34 10.88 -24.37
C THR A 409 1.54 12.25 -25.04
N ASP A 410 0.58 12.66 -25.88
CA ASP A 410 0.56 13.96 -26.56
C ASP A 410 -0.12 15.08 -25.75
N LYS A 411 -0.65 14.76 -24.56
CA LYS A 411 -1.37 15.69 -23.68
C LYS A 411 -0.89 15.56 -22.23
N PRO A 412 0.42 15.72 -21.97
CA PRO A 412 0.99 15.50 -20.65
C PRO A 412 0.39 16.47 -19.62
N GLN A 413 0.62 16.19 -18.34
CA GLN A 413 0.35 17.15 -17.27
C GLN A 413 0.95 18.52 -17.61
N LYS A 414 0.16 19.57 -17.39
CA LYS A 414 0.59 20.95 -17.59
C LYS A 414 1.44 21.40 -16.39
N ASP A 415 2.54 22.09 -16.69
CA ASP A 415 3.46 22.68 -15.71
C ASP A 415 3.87 21.71 -14.61
N PRO A 416 4.48 20.55 -14.95
CA PRO A 416 4.73 19.51 -13.97
C PRO A 416 5.68 19.99 -12.87
N PRO A 417 5.29 19.91 -11.58
CA PRO A 417 6.11 20.38 -10.47
C PRO A 417 7.43 19.61 -10.38
N SER A 418 8.50 20.24 -9.89
CA SER A 418 9.79 19.56 -9.71
C SER A 418 9.74 18.50 -8.61
N LEU A 419 10.49 17.41 -8.79
CA LEU A 419 10.77 16.42 -7.71
C LEU A 419 12.12 16.68 -7.03
N THR A 420 12.91 17.60 -7.58
CA THR A 420 14.18 18.06 -7.05
C THR A 420 13.94 19.47 -6.52
N THR A 421 13.49 19.60 -5.27
CA THR A 421 13.70 20.83 -4.53
C THR A 421 15.18 20.88 -4.19
N THR A 422 15.88 21.91 -4.65
CA THR A 422 17.23 22.24 -4.18
C THR A 422 17.14 22.38 -2.67
N ALA A 423 18.11 21.85 -1.93
CA ALA A 423 18.18 21.95 -0.47
C ALA A 423 18.42 23.39 0.05
N GLU A 424 17.92 24.42 -0.63
CA GLU A 424 18.14 25.84 -0.32
C GLU A 424 16.96 26.54 0.37
N GLU A 425 15.80 25.89 0.54
CA GLU A 425 14.82 26.33 1.54
C GLU A 425 14.99 25.55 2.84
N SER A 426 16.24 25.49 3.31
CA SER A 426 16.53 25.37 4.73
C SER A 426 16.11 26.71 5.35
N THR A 427 14.92 26.76 5.97
CA THR A 427 14.65 27.78 6.96
C THR A 427 15.73 27.65 8.04
N THR A 428 16.57 28.67 8.10
CA THR A 428 17.54 28.94 9.15
C THR A 428 16.98 28.58 10.52
N TRP A 429 17.51 27.52 11.13
CA TRP A 429 17.47 27.34 12.56
C TRP A 429 18.47 28.32 13.16
N ASN A 430 17.98 29.48 13.61
CA ASN A 430 18.77 30.37 14.46
C ASN A 430 18.90 29.72 15.84
N GLU A 431 19.98 28.98 16.05
CA GLU A 431 20.52 28.80 17.40
C GLU A 431 21.19 30.12 17.80
N THR A 432 20.54 30.85 18.70
CA THR A 432 21.25 31.87 19.48
C THR A 432 22.08 31.14 20.54
N PRO A 433 23.41 31.26 20.56
CA PRO A 433 24.25 30.65 21.59
C PRO A 433 24.20 31.50 22.86
N THR A 434 23.96 30.87 24.01
CA THR A 434 24.42 31.43 25.28
C THR A 434 25.58 30.57 25.77
N GLU A 435 26.73 31.23 25.88
CA GLU A 435 28.02 30.67 26.28
C GLU A 435 27.96 29.89 27.59
N THR A 436 28.72 28.79 27.67
CA THR A 436 29.72 28.67 28.72
C THR A 436 30.96 27.96 28.16
N THR A 437 32.08 28.61 28.40
CA THR A 437 33.46 28.42 27.95
C THR A 437 34.19 27.23 28.60
N THR A 438 34.92 26.48 27.75
CA THR A 438 36.28 25.88 27.90
C THR A 438 36.60 24.94 29.10
N GLU A 439 37.43 23.88 29.03
CA GLU A 439 38.54 23.48 28.16
C GLU A 439 38.74 21.93 28.15
N GLN A 440 39.56 21.50 27.19
CA GLN A 440 40.05 20.15 26.85
C GLN A 440 40.69 19.34 27.99
N ALA A 441 40.66 18.00 27.88
CA ALA A 441 41.82 17.17 27.48
C ALA A 441 41.54 15.66 27.68
N ALA A 442 42.35 14.84 27.04
CA ALA A 442 42.11 13.44 26.71
C ALA A 442 42.53 12.40 27.77
N PHE A 443 42.09 11.16 27.50
CA PHE A 443 42.69 9.83 27.78
C PHE A 443 42.47 9.08 29.12
N SER A 444 42.00 7.84 28.93
CA SER A 444 42.27 6.55 29.62
C SER A 444 42.09 6.35 31.13
N GLY A 445 41.42 5.24 31.45
CA GLY A 445 41.97 4.22 32.36
C GLY A 445 41.33 4.08 33.74
N GLU A 446 40.74 2.89 33.96
CA GLU A 446 40.69 2.10 35.20
C GLU A 446 40.07 2.64 36.52
N THR A 447 39.00 1.94 36.92
CA THR A 447 38.80 1.20 38.19
C THR A 447 38.34 1.94 39.49
N THR A 448 37.33 1.29 40.09
CA THR A 448 36.98 1.12 41.53
C THR A 448 36.14 2.16 42.30
N THR A 449 34.95 1.66 42.70
CA THR A 449 34.27 1.71 44.02
C THR A 449 34.06 3.04 44.74
N SER A 450 32.80 3.37 45.05
CA SER A 450 32.20 3.16 46.39
C SER A 450 30.78 3.74 46.49
N GLU A 451 30.02 3.18 47.43
CA GLU A 451 28.63 3.42 47.84
C GLU A 451 28.28 4.88 48.18
N SER A 452 27.03 5.30 47.93
CA SER A 452 26.04 5.58 49.00
C SER A 452 24.70 6.12 48.44
N GLN A 453 23.63 5.70 49.11
CA GLN A 453 22.21 6.13 49.08
C GLN A 453 22.05 7.68 49.04
N SER A 454 20.97 8.31 48.57
CA SER A 454 19.55 8.04 48.82
C SER A 454 18.63 8.90 47.91
N ASP A 455 17.38 8.42 47.81
CA ASP A 455 16.10 9.13 47.72
C ASP A 455 15.72 10.03 46.53
N SER A 456 14.81 9.45 45.74
CA SER A 456 13.46 9.94 45.36
C SER A 456 13.32 11.35 44.80
N THR A 457 12.78 11.45 43.59
CA THR A 457 11.34 11.66 43.37
C THR A 457 11.01 11.65 41.89
N ALA A 458 9.79 11.19 41.61
CA ALA A 458 9.19 11.01 40.31
C ALA A 458 9.00 12.32 39.53
N GLY A 459 8.86 12.20 38.20
CA GLY A 459 8.27 13.28 37.41
C GLY A 459 8.56 13.18 35.91
N GLY A 460 7.64 12.49 35.23
CA GLY A 460 7.42 12.40 33.78
C GLY A 460 8.23 13.27 32.81
N VAL A 461 8.78 12.60 31.80
CA VAL A 461 9.29 13.21 30.57
C VAL A 461 8.32 12.90 29.42
N PRO A 462 7.68 13.90 28.79
CA PRO A 462 6.96 13.72 27.54
C PRO A 462 7.86 13.98 26.32
N GLY A 463 7.76 13.11 25.31
CA GLY A 463 7.91 13.49 23.89
C GLY A 463 9.25 13.18 23.23
N PHE A 464 9.47 11.93 22.81
CA PHE A 464 10.48 11.60 21.81
C PHE A 464 9.89 11.64 20.40
N GLY A 465 10.35 12.60 19.60
CA GLY A 465 10.28 12.55 18.14
C GLY A 465 11.38 11.65 17.58
N VAL A 466 11.16 11.17 16.35
CA VAL A 466 12.10 10.47 15.45
C VAL A 466 12.19 8.93 15.48
N PRO A 467 11.65 8.13 16.43
CA PRO A 467 11.69 6.68 16.25
C PRO A 467 10.56 6.10 15.40
N ALA A 468 9.42 6.74 15.14
CA ALA A 468 8.27 5.99 14.56
C ALA A 468 8.44 5.44 13.13
N ALA A 469 9.33 6.00 12.29
CA ALA A 469 9.56 5.48 10.94
C ALA A 469 10.71 4.45 10.87
N VAL A 470 11.63 4.46 11.85
CA VAL A 470 12.77 3.51 11.91
C VAL A 470 12.55 2.45 12.99
N ALA A 471 11.75 2.71 14.03
CA ALA A 471 11.32 1.74 15.03
C ALA A 471 10.21 0.81 14.51
N ALA A 472 9.47 1.21 13.47
CA ALA A 472 8.66 0.28 12.68
C ALA A 472 9.54 -0.63 11.79
N LEU A 473 10.76 -0.21 11.45
CA LEU A 473 11.70 -0.93 10.56
C LEU A 473 12.81 -1.71 11.30
N LEU A 474 13.08 -1.43 12.58
CA LEU A 474 14.16 -2.06 13.39
C LEU A 474 13.71 -2.52 14.79
N GLY A 475 12.40 -2.52 15.07
CA GLY A 475 11.85 -2.76 16.41
C GLY A 475 11.59 -4.23 16.75
N ALA A 476 12.64 -5.04 16.98
CA ALA A 476 12.50 -6.33 17.69
C ALA A 476 13.77 -6.83 18.42
N GLY A 477 14.87 -6.05 18.47
CA GLY A 477 16.17 -6.53 18.97
C GLY A 477 16.42 -6.46 20.49
N ALA A 478 15.52 -5.90 21.29
CA ALA A 478 15.80 -5.61 22.72
C ALA A 478 14.85 -6.33 23.70
N TRP A 479 14.31 -7.50 23.34
CA TRP A 479 13.27 -8.20 24.11
C TRP A 479 13.68 -9.59 24.62
N ARG A 480 14.93 -9.75 25.12
CA ARG A 480 15.36 -11.03 25.73
C ARG A 480 16.14 -10.95 27.05
N GLU A 481 16.17 -9.81 27.73
CA GLU A 481 16.89 -9.68 29.03
C GLU A 481 16.07 -9.14 30.21
N ALA A 482 14.74 -9.15 30.13
CA ALA A 482 13.86 -8.73 31.24
C ALA A 482 12.97 -9.85 31.80
N ARG A 483 13.43 -11.11 31.74
CA ARG A 483 12.86 -12.23 32.51
C ARG A 483 13.97 -13.16 33.02
N ASN A 484 14.64 -12.71 34.07
CA ASN A 484 15.11 -13.53 35.18
C ASN A 484 15.05 -12.71 36.46
#